data_AF-A0A7S3AYB1-F1
#
_entry.id   AF-A0A7S3AYB1-F1
#
_cell.length_a   1.000
_cell.length_b   1.000
_cell.length_c   1.000
_cell.angle_alpha   90.00
_cell.angle_beta   90.00
_cell.angle_gamma   90.00
#
_symmetry.space_group_name_H-M   'P 1'
#
loop_
_entity.id
_entity.type
_entity.pdbx_description
1 polymer ?
#
loop_
_entity_poly.entity_id
_entity_poly.type
_entity_poly.pdbx_seq_one_letter_code
_entity_poly.pdbx_strand_id
1 'polypeptide(L)'
;RARAGDGWLRLFADWLGQRWPVSRGTGGTARQHAAYNGGKGATHIFHFATCLESYLPDSPVHLYVLELTIYRECAAAFEGDLEHLIRKILSRRPTPAIILLRGGQVMSYLENRTSMYRRVNCTVSLVQRLAAHYGLLYIEVRGAWFRSREYHVAFADHENSGSEMQLDTEVERLGLSPRSVLSDRMHPSSQGKKLLADLLSHAVLRTCAQWPSRRDHARLQLPSLLAAHSRFETTHACLGFTSPVNRSSLIRTGRLAGRTQEIIDAGNTIVGGLLPPANVSATGFDYILSGGHKLKPGLVASRAGSAANVSIDARPRHRSQNESILGQPFVDIHYLRSYEHMGVAELACYGGCACGTARLQGHWTRRTSEDVRHRLALNIPQTPSKTTPAVGGNRLDGSTGAAELVPPCLLSVRVLNESSSGEHKFKLTGVTIGEELCNNMCRMQRKRGGSDVSTYRRNR
;
A
#
# COMPACT_ATOMS: atom_id res chain seq x y z
N ARG A 1 -25.91 -3.31 -0.64
CA ARG A 1 -25.22 -4.41 -1.34
C ARG A 1 -24.88 -3.93 -2.75
N ALA A 2 -23.69 -3.34 -2.97
CA ALA A 2 -23.23 -3.17 -4.35
C ALA A 2 -23.18 -4.57 -4.97
N ARG A 3 -23.85 -4.79 -6.10
CA ARG A 3 -23.76 -6.07 -6.81
C ARG A 3 -22.27 -6.29 -7.05
N ALA A 4 -21.66 -7.27 -6.38
CA ALA A 4 -20.33 -7.71 -6.74
C ALA A 4 -20.45 -8.06 -8.23
N GLY A 5 -19.80 -7.28 -9.10
CA GLY A 5 -19.84 -7.57 -10.54
C GLY A 5 -19.39 -9.00 -10.82
N ASP A 6 -19.57 -9.47 -12.04
CA ASP A 6 -19.23 -10.84 -12.49
C ASP A 6 -17.72 -11.14 -12.42
N GLY A 7 -17.14 -11.11 -11.23
CA GLY A 7 -15.73 -11.30 -10.91
C GLY A 7 -15.54 -12.48 -9.98
N TRP A 8 -14.29 -12.95 -9.86
CA TRP A 8 -13.92 -14.11 -9.04
C TRP A 8 -14.36 -13.99 -7.58
N LEU A 9 -14.40 -12.78 -7.02
CA LEU A 9 -14.84 -12.56 -5.64
C LEU A 9 -16.30 -12.96 -5.43
N ARG A 10 -17.17 -12.73 -6.44
CA ARG A 10 -18.57 -13.12 -6.36
C ARG A 10 -18.70 -14.64 -6.34
N LEU A 11 -18.00 -15.32 -7.24
CA LEU A 11 -17.98 -16.79 -7.33
C LEU A 11 -17.47 -17.41 -6.02
N PHE A 12 -16.40 -16.87 -5.45
CA PHE A 12 -15.85 -17.32 -4.17
C PHE A 12 -16.82 -17.08 -3.00
N ALA A 13 -17.49 -15.92 -2.97
CA ALA A 13 -18.49 -15.61 -1.94
C ALA A 13 -19.72 -16.52 -2.04
N ASP A 14 -20.17 -16.84 -3.26
CA ASP A 14 -21.28 -17.77 -3.47
C ASP A 14 -20.91 -19.18 -3.02
N TRP A 15 -19.68 -19.63 -3.31
CA TRP A 15 -19.16 -20.88 -2.80
C TRP A 15 -19.12 -20.93 -1.26
N LEU A 16 -18.65 -19.86 -0.59
CA LEU A 16 -18.70 -19.75 0.88
C LEU A 16 -20.14 -19.88 1.41
N GLY A 17 -21.11 -19.24 0.74
CA GLY A 17 -22.54 -19.29 1.05
C GLY A 17 -23.14 -20.69 0.96
N GLN A 18 -22.75 -21.44 -0.06
CA GLN A 18 -23.19 -22.82 -0.25
C GLN A 18 -22.51 -23.77 0.75
N ARG A 19 -21.21 -23.57 1.01
CA ARG A 19 -20.42 -24.48 1.85
C ARG A 19 -20.68 -24.30 3.35
N TRP A 20 -20.89 -23.07 3.80
CA TRP A 20 -21.19 -22.74 5.19
C TRP A 20 -22.45 -21.87 5.26
N PRO A 21 -23.64 -22.46 5.06
CA PRO A 21 -24.88 -21.72 5.19
C PRO A 21 -25.01 -21.21 6.63
N VAL A 22 -25.18 -19.89 6.80
CA VAL A 22 -25.41 -19.32 8.14
C VAL A 22 -26.84 -19.67 8.52
N SER A 23 -27.02 -20.41 9.61
CA SER A 23 -28.32 -20.84 10.12
C SER A 23 -29.26 -19.63 10.27
N ARG A 24 -30.53 -19.80 9.89
CA ARG A 24 -31.56 -18.78 10.09
C ARG A 24 -31.58 -18.42 11.57
N GLY A 25 -31.36 -17.15 11.89
CA GLY A 25 -31.64 -16.66 13.23
C GLY A 25 -33.12 -16.87 13.55
N THR A 26 -33.47 -16.85 14.83
CA THR A 26 -34.85 -17.00 15.34
C THR A 26 -35.87 -16.00 14.77
N GLY A 27 -35.42 -14.99 14.01
CA GLY A 27 -36.25 -14.05 13.25
C GLY A 27 -36.45 -14.35 11.74
N GLY A 28 -36.18 -15.58 11.28
CA GLY A 28 -36.57 -16.05 9.93
C GLY A 28 -35.75 -15.54 8.74
N THR A 29 -35.02 -14.42 8.84
CA THR A 29 -34.12 -13.97 7.77
C THR A 29 -32.81 -14.77 7.83
N ALA A 30 -32.54 -15.57 6.79
CA ALA A 30 -31.25 -16.25 6.65
C ALA A 30 -30.13 -15.20 6.61
N ARG A 31 -29.20 -15.28 7.56
CA ARG A 31 -27.96 -14.50 7.44
C ARG A 31 -27.21 -15.07 6.24
N GLN A 32 -26.72 -14.20 5.36
CA GLN A 32 -25.88 -14.60 4.24
C GLN A 32 -24.49 -14.01 4.50
N HIS A 33 -23.45 -14.69 4.03
CA HIS A 33 -22.12 -14.07 3.96
C HIS A 33 -22.24 -12.78 3.15
N ALA A 34 -21.70 -11.70 3.69
CA ALA A 34 -21.65 -10.41 3.01
C ALA A 34 -20.28 -10.28 2.34
N ALA A 35 -20.28 -10.12 1.02
CA ALA A 35 -19.07 -9.86 0.25
C ALA A 35 -18.99 -8.39 -0.15
N TYR A 36 -17.82 -7.79 0.08
CA TYR A 36 -17.54 -6.39 -0.23
C TYR A 36 -16.32 -6.33 -1.15
N ASN A 37 -16.46 -5.68 -2.29
CA ASN A 37 -15.38 -5.51 -3.24
C ASN A 37 -14.75 -4.12 -3.07
N GLY A 38 -13.69 -4.03 -2.25
CA GLY A 38 -12.87 -2.82 -2.13
C GLY A 38 -11.89 -2.62 -3.28
N GLY A 39 -11.88 -3.49 -4.30
CA GLY A 39 -10.90 -3.50 -5.38
C GLY A 39 -11.00 -2.29 -6.31
N LYS A 40 -9.89 -1.56 -6.44
CA LYS A 40 -9.72 -0.43 -7.35
C LYS A 40 -8.68 -0.77 -8.41
N GLY A 41 -9.08 -0.66 -9.69
CA GLY A 41 -8.21 -1.01 -10.82
C GLY A 41 -7.03 -0.05 -10.92
N ALA A 42 -5.86 -0.58 -11.29
CA ALA A 42 -4.61 0.16 -11.43
C ALA A 42 -4.29 1.05 -10.22
N THR A 43 -4.51 0.53 -9.01
CA THR A 43 -4.28 1.25 -7.75
C THR A 43 -3.17 0.57 -6.96
N HIS A 44 -2.25 1.40 -6.46
CA HIS A 44 -1.09 0.95 -5.71
C HIS A 44 -1.45 0.43 -4.30
N ILE A 45 -0.69 -0.53 -3.76
CA ILE A 45 -0.97 -1.12 -2.43
C ILE A 45 -0.95 -0.07 -1.31
N PHE A 46 -0.03 0.90 -1.41
CA PHE A 46 0.02 2.09 -0.57
C PHE A 46 -1.33 2.80 -0.42
N HIS A 47 -2.09 2.95 -1.52
CA HIS A 47 -3.41 3.59 -1.48
C HIS A 47 -4.33 2.83 -0.52
N PHE A 48 -4.31 1.50 -0.55
CA PHE A 48 -5.09 0.68 0.37
C PHE A 48 -4.55 0.75 1.79
N ALA A 49 -3.23 0.76 1.99
CA ALA A 49 -2.64 0.92 3.32
C ALA A 49 -3.08 2.23 3.98
N THR A 50 -3.12 3.29 3.18
CA THR A 50 -3.49 4.65 3.57
C THR A 50 -5.01 4.76 3.80
N CYS A 51 -5.82 4.35 2.82
CA CYS A 51 -7.25 4.62 2.76
C CYS A 51 -8.14 3.42 3.13
N LEU A 52 -7.61 2.38 3.78
CA LEU A 52 -8.30 1.11 4.01
C LEU A 52 -9.75 1.29 4.47
N GLU A 53 -9.97 2.16 5.45
CA GLU A 53 -11.27 2.42 6.07
C GLU A 53 -12.33 2.87 5.06
N SER A 54 -11.95 3.69 4.08
CA SER A 54 -12.88 4.18 3.04
C SER A 54 -13.35 3.10 2.06
N TYR A 55 -12.68 1.94 2.03
CA TYR A 55 -13.01 0.82 1.16
C TYR A 55 -13.75 -0.31 1.88
N LEU A 56 -13.90 -0.22 3.19
CA LEU A 56 -14.50 -1.25 4.00
C LEU A 56 -15.90 -0.84 4.45
N PRO A 57 -16.80 -1.81 4.67
CA PRO A 57 -18.05 -1.53 5.34
C PRO A 57 -17.79 -1.15 6.82
N ASP A 58 -18.76 -0.45 7.42
CA ASP A 58 -18.74 -0.17 8.86
C ASP A 58 -18.84 -1.46 9.70
N SER A 59 -19.41 -2.52 9.13
CA SER A 59 -19.51 -3.83 9.76
C SER A 59 -18.15 -4.52 9.86
N PRO A 60 -17.88 -5.28 10.94
CA PRO A 60 -16.68 -6.10 11.04
C PRO A 60 -16.47 -7.03 9.83
N VAL A 61 -15.25 -6.99 9.29
CA VAL A 61 -14.81 -7.89 8.21
C VAL A 61 -14.02 -9.03 8.84
N HIS A 62 -14.38 -10.27 8.53
CA HIS A 62 -13.76 -11.47 9.10
C HIS A 62 -12.70 -12.11 8.19
N LEU A 63 -12.74 -11.81 6.90
CA LEU A 63 -11.84 -12.36 5.88
C LEU A 63 -11.48 -11.28 4.86
N TYR A 64 -10.19 -11.05 4.69
CA TYR A 64 -9.62 -10.20 3.65
C TYR A 64 -8.96 -11.07 2.59
N VAL A 65 -9.22 -10.77 1.32
CA VAL A 65 -8.45 -11.32 0.19
C VAL A 65 -7.72 -10.15 -0.45
N LEU A 66 -6.39 -10.09 -0.26
CA LEU A 66 -5.54 -9.05 -0.82
C LEU A 66 -4.99 -9.53 -2.17
N GLU A 67 -5.53 -8.99 -3.25
CA GLU A 67 -5.15 -9.32 -4.63
C GLU A 67 -3.98 -8.41 -5.08
N LEU A 68 -2.83 -9.02 -5.44
CA LEU A 68 -1.55 -8.33 -5.67
C LEU A 68 -1.05 -8.39 -7.14
N THR A 69 -1.92 -8.59 -8.14
CA THR A 69 -1.51 -8.87 -9.54
C THR A 69 -0.74 -7.74 -10.23
N ILE A 70 -1.02 -6.47 -9.93
CA ILE A 70 -0.60 -5.34 -10.78
C ILE A 70 0.81 -4.82 -10.44
N TYR A 71 1.50 -5.39 -9.44
CA TYR A 71 2.75 -4.80 -9.00
C TYR A 71 3.96 -5.23 -9.84
N ARG A 72 4.62 -4.25 -10.49
CA ARG A 72 5.73 -4.47 -11.44
C ARG A 72 7.10 -4.13 -10.85
N GLU A 73 7.15 -3.49 -9.69
CA GLU A 73 8.40 -2.97 -9.13
C GLU A 73 8.83 -3.75 -7.90
N CYS A 74 10.05 -4.27 -7.97
CA CYS A 74 10.80 -4.80 -6.86
C CYS A 74 11.36 -3.66 -6.00
N ALA A 75 10.45 -2.89 -5.41
CA ALA A 75 10.82 -1.75 -4.58
C ALA A 75 10.69 -2.13 -3.10
N ALA A 76 11.69 -1.74 -2.29
CA ALA A 76 11.58 -1.82 -0.83
C ALA A 76 10.32 -1.09 -0.30
N ALA A 77 9.86 -0.07 -1.04
CA ALA A 77 8.61 0.62 -0.77
C ALA A 77 7.39 -0.31 -0.87
N PHE A 78 7.35 -1.26 -1.80
CA PHE A 78 6.26 -2.23 -1.89
C PHE A 78 6.21 -3.13 -0.65
N GLU A 79 7.37 -3.60 -0.17
CA GLU A 79 7.45 -4.42 1.05
C GLU A 79 6.89 -3.66 2.24
N GLY A 80 7.34 -2.42 2.45
CA GLY A 80 6.87 -1.57 3.53
C GLY A 80 5.38 -1.26 3.43
N ASP A 81 4.88 -0.92 2.24
CA ASP A 81 3.48 -0.55 2.02
C ASP A 81 2.54 -1.77 2.22
N LEU A 82 2.94 -2.96 1.74
CA LEU A 82 2.18 -4.20 1.94
C LEU A 82 2.22 -4.67 3.39
N GLU A 83 3.39 -4.63 4.03
CA GLU A 83 3.53 -4.96 5.45
C GLU A 83 2.70 -4.02 6.33
N HIS A 84 2.72 -2.71 6.04
CA HIS A 84 1.88 -1.73 6.73
C HIS A 84 0.40 -2.07 6.60
N LEU A 85 -0.09 -2.36 5.38
CA LEU A 85 -1.46 -2.79 5.15
C LEU A 85 -1.83 -4.06 5.93
N ILE A 86 -0.97 -5.09 5.91
CA ILE A 86 -1.18 -6.34 6.65
C ILE A 86 -1.34 -6.05 8.14
N ARG A 87 -0.41 -5.30 8.73
CA ARG A 87 -0.45 -4.95 10.16
C ARG A 87 -1.69 -4.15 10.52
N LYS A 88 -2.09 -3.20 9.67
CA LYS A 88 -3.31 -2.40 9.83
C LYS A 88 -4.57 -3.26 9.78
N ILE A 89 -4.62 -4.29 8.93
CA ILE A 89 -5.73 -5.24 8.91
C ILE A 89 -5.73 -6.12 10.17
N LEU A 90 -4.56 -6.63 10.59
CA LEU A 90 -4.44 -7.50 11.76
C LEU A 90 -4.69 -6.76 13.09
N SER A 91 -4.54 -5.44 13.14
CA SER A 91 -4.84 -4.63 14.33
C SER A 91 -6.36 -4.43 14.57
N ARG A 92 -7.20 -4.75 13.58
CA ARG A 92 -8.67 -4.64 13.72
C ARG A 92 -9.23 -5.68 14.68
N ARG A 93 -10.39 -5.37 15.26
CA ARG A 93 -11.11 -6.27 16.18
C ARG A 93 -12.52 -6.57 15.65
N PRO A 94 -12.95 -7.85 15.60
CA PRO A 94 -12.12 -9.05 15.78
C PRO A 94 -10.98 -9.12 14.75
N THR A 95 -9.89 -9.80 15.09
CA THR A 95 -8.74 -9.96 14.18
C THR A 95 -9.18 -10.81 12.99
N PRO A 96 -9.11 -10.27 11.77
CA PRO A 96 -9.59 -10.97 10.59
C PRO A 96 -8.57 -11.98 10.05
N ALA A 97 -9.04 -12.97 9.31
CA ALA A 97 -8.18 -13.80 8.46
C ALA A 97 -7.74 -13.01 7.21
N ILE A 98 -6.53 -13.26 6.72
CA ILE A 98 -6.00 -12.64 5.50
C ILE A 98 -5.52 -13.74 4.56
N ILE A 99 -5.95 -13.65 3.30
CA ILE A 99 -5.43 -14.41 2.17
C ILE A 99 -4.69 -13.44 1.26
N LEU A 100 -3.41 -13.69 1.02
CA LEU A 100 -2.63 -13.00 0.01
C LEU A 100 -2.80 -13.76 -1.31
N LEU A 101 -3.49 -13.15 -2.28
CA LEU A 101 -3.74 -13.72 -3.59
C LEU A 101 -2.90 -13.00 -4.65
N ARG A 102 -2.22 -13.78 -5.47
CA ARG A 102 -1.55 -13.27 -6.67
C ARG A 102 -2.17 -13.88 -7.91
N GLY A 103 -3.04 -13.12 -8.57
CA GLY A 103 -3.78 -13.53 -9.78
C GLY A 103 -2.90 -13.80 -11.02
N GLY A 104 -1.66 -13.30 -11.03
CA GLY A 104 -0.62 -13.67 -11.98
C GLY A 104 -0.56 -12.76 -13.22
N GLN A 105 0.65 -12.37 -13.61
CA GLN A 105 0.94 -11.72 -14.89
C GLN A 105 1.26 -12.77 -15.95
N VAL A 106 0.35 -13.73 -16.17
CA VAL A 106 0.69 -14.94 -16.96
C VAL A 106 1.06 -14.59 -18.41
N MET A 107 0.48 -13.55 -18.99
CA MET A 107 0.91 -13.08 -20.33
C MET A 107 2.30 -12.47 -20.37
N SER A 108 2.80 -11.88 -19.27
CA SER A 108 4.18 -11.38 -19.24
C SER A 108 5.22 -12.50 -19.38
N TYR A 109 4.83 -13.72 -19.01
CA TYR A 109 5.65 -14.93 -19.16
C TYR A 109 5.68 -15.42 -20.61
N LEU A 110 4.55 -15.34 -21.31
CA LEU A 110 4.39 -15.88 -22.66
C LEU A 110 4.97 -14.96 -23.74
N GLU A 111 5.05 -13.66 -23.47
CA GLU A 111 5.61 -12.69 -24.42
C GLU A 111 7.15 -12.68 -24.46
N ASN A 112 7.82 -13.72 -23.91
CA ASN A 112 9.28 -13.89 -23.86
C ASN A 112 10.05 -12.62 -23.43
N ARG A 113 9.48 -11.83 -22.52
CA ARG A 113 10.16 -10.64 -21.99
C ARG A 113 10.91 -11.01 -20.72
N THR A 114 12.12 -11.54 -20.88
CA THR A 114 13.07 -11.88 -19.80
C THR A 114 13.18 -10.80 -18.71
N SER A 115 13.06 -9.52 -19.09
CA SER A 115 13.08 -8.39 -18.14
C SER A 115 11.85 -8.30 -17.23
N MET A 116 10.66 -8.75 -17.66
CA MET A 116 9.47 -8.82 -16.80
C MET A 116 9.60 -9.99 -15.82
N TYR A 117 10.14 -11.13 -16.26
CA TYR A 117 10.31 -12.33 -15.42
C TYR A 117 11.13 -12.05 -14.15
N ARG A 118 12.30 -11.39 -14.29
CA ARG A 118 13.14 -11.03 -13.13
C ARG A 118 12.41 -10.14 -12.12
N ARG A 119 11.60 -9.19 -12.59
CA ARG A 119 10.83 -8.29 -11.72
C ARG A 119 9.68 -9.02 -11.03
N VAL A 120 8.97 -9.89 -11.75
CA VAL A 120 7.87 -10.69 -11.20
C VAL A 120 8.37 -11.57 -10.06
N ASN A 121 9.53 -12.21 -10.21
CA ASN A 121 10.08 -13.15 -9.23
C ASN A 121 10.40 -12.51 -7.87
N CYS A 122 10.99 -11.32 -7.83
CA CYS A 122 11.34 -10.77 -6.51
C CYS A 122 10.09 -10.35 -5.70
N THR A 123 9.01 -9.91 -6.35
CA THR A 123 7.71 -9.71 -5.67
C THR A 123 7.16 -11.04 -5.12
N VAL A 124 7.43 -12.19 -5.75
CA VAL A 124 6.98 -13.51 -5.23
C VAL A 124 7.64 -13.77 -3.89
N SER A 125 8.97 -13.71 -3.85
CA SER A 125 9.75 -14.02 -2.66
C SER A 125 9.43 -13.07 -1.51
N LEU A 126 9.18 -11.79 -1.82
CA LEU A 126 8.75 -10.79 -0.84
C LEU A 126 7.38 -11.15 -0.24
N VAL A 127 6.36 -11.41 -1.08
CA VAL A 127 5.00 -11.72 -0.59
C VAL A 127 5.00 -13.04 0.18
N GLN A 128 5.73 -14.05 -0.29
CA GLN A 128 5.91 -15.32 0.44
C GLN A 128 6.58 -15.13 1.80
N ARG A 129 7.61 -14.27 1.88
CA ARG A 129 8.29 -13.95 3.14
C ARG A 129 7.34 -13.28 4.12
N LEU A 130 6.57 -12.29 3.68
CA LEU A 130 5.56 -11.63 4.53
C LEU A 130 4.46 -12.61 4.96
N ALA A 131 3.98 -13.45 4.03
CA ALA A 131 3.00 -14.48 4.35
C ALA A 131 3.52 -15.44 5.44
N ALA A 132 4.76 -15.93 5.30
CA ALA A 132 5.39 -16.79 6.29
C ALA A 132 5.57 -16.09 7.64
N HIS A 133 6.05 -14.84 7.63
CA HIS A 133 6.30 -14.05 8.84
C HIS A 133 5.04 -13.76 9.66
N TYR A 134 3.92 -13.53 8.97
CA TYR A 134 2.63 -13.23 9.61
C TYR A 134 1.69 -14.44 9.70
N GLY A 135 2.12 -15.64 9.28
CA GLY A 135 1.29 -16.85 9.29
C GLY A 135 0.06 -16.77 8.38
N LEU A 136 0.17 -16.10 7.24
CA LEU A 136 -0.94 -15.85 6.31
C LEU A 136 -1.02 -16.91 5.21
N LEU A 137 -2.24 -17.16 4.73
CA LEU A 137 -2.44 -18.00 3.56
C LEU A 137 -1.99 -17.24 2.30
N TYR A 138 -1.05 -17.80 1.54
CA TYR A 138 -0.60 -17.25 0.25
C TYR A 138 -0.97 -18.17 -0.90
N ILE A 139 -1.61 -17.60 -1.92
CA ILE A 139 -2.05 -18.31 -3.12
C ILE A 139 -1.44 -17.61 -4.34
N GLU A 140 -0.79 -18.40 -5.18
CA GLU A 140 -0.18 -17.93 -6.41
C GLU A 140 -0.72 -18.72 -7.60
N VAL A 141 -1.43 -18.03 -8.49
CA VAL A 141 -2.02 -18.66 -9.69
C VAL A 141 -0.96 -19.28 -10.57
N ARG A 142 0.21 -18.64 -10.68
CA ARG A 142 1.35 -19.17 -11.44
C ARG A 142 1.73 -20.57 -10.94
N GLY A 143 1.89 -20.73 -9.63
CA GLY A 143 2.23 -22.04 -9.05
C GLY A 143 1.12 -23.09 -9.20
N ALA A 144 -0.11 -22.70 -9.49
CA ALA A 144 -1.19 -23.63 -9.81
C ALA A 144 -1.24 -23.98 -11.30
N TRP A 145 -0.90 -23.03 -12.17
CA TRP A 145 -0.91 -23.20 -13.62
C TRP A 145 0.33 -23.95 -14.13
N PHE A 146 1.52 -23.58 -13.66
CA PHE A 146 2.80 -24.14 -14.12
C PHE A 146 3.23 -25.41 -13.36
N ARG A 147 2.39 -25.93 -12.46
CA ARG A 147 2.66 -27.20 -11.77
C ARG A 147 2.35 -28.44 -12.61
N SER A 148 1.89 -28.30 -13.86
CA SER A 148 2.05 -29.36 -14.85
C SER A 148 3.56 -29.56 -15.07
N ARG A 149 4.07 -30.67 -14.53
CA ARG A 149 5.49 -30.91 -14.19
C ARG A 149 6.51 -30.72 -15.32
N GLU A 150 6.09 -30.63 -16.58
CA GLU A 150 6.97 -30.51 -17.75
C GLU A 150 7.53 -29.08 -17.98
N TYR A 151 6.87 -28.04 -17.47
CA TYR A 151 7.27 -26.64 -17.72
C TYR A 151 8.58 -26.20 -17.06
N HIS A 152 8.95 -26.80 -15.92
CA HIS A 152 10.11 -26.34 -15.15
C HIS A 152 11.46 -26.78 -15.74
N VAL A 153 11.49 -27.87 -16.52
CA VAL A 153 12.72 -28.38 -17.14
C VAL A 153 13.03 -27.62 -18.43
N ALA A 154 12.02 -27.34 -19.25
CA ALA A 154 12.21 -26.59 -20.50
C ALA A 154 12.72 -25.15 -20.26
N PHE A 155 12.35 -24.50 -19.15
CA PHE A 155 12.69 -23.10 -18.92
C PHE A 155 14.16 -22.83 -18.55
N ALA A 156 14.82 -23.78 -17.88
CA ALA A 156 16.24 -23.64 -17.53
C ALA A 156 17.14 -23.77 -18.78
N ASP A 157 16.73 -24.59 -19.75
CA ASP A 157 17.46 -24.80 -21.00
C ASP A 157 17.11 -23.76 -22.08
N HIS A 158 15.92 -23.14 -22.02
CA HIS A 158 15.49 -22.11 -22.98
C HIS A 158 16.18 -20.75 -22.82
N GLU A 159 16.67 -20.37 -21.62
CA GLU A 159 17.43 -19.12 -21.47
C GLU A 159 18.69 -19.09 -22.35
N ASN A 160 19.18 -20.25 -22.79
CA ASN A 160 20.37 -20.37 -23.65
C ASN A 160 20.09 -20.76 -25.11
N SER A 161 18.92 -21.33 -25.43
CA SER A 161 18.72 -22.00 -26.74
C SER A 161 17.86 -21.23 -27.75
N GLY A 162 17.15 -20.18 -27.36
CA GLY A 162 16.40 -19.31 -28.29
C GLY A 162 15.25 -19.99 -29.06
N SER A 163 14.97 -21.28 -28.80
CA SER A 163 13.84 -21.99 -29.40
C SER A 163 12.52 -21.45 -28.84
N GLU A 164 11.47 -21.51 -29.66
CA GLU A 164 10.12 -21.18 -29.24
C GLU A 164 9.62 -22.27 -28.29
N MET A 165 9.25 -21.89 -27.06
CA MET A 165 8.73 -22.82 -26.06
C MET A 165 7.39 -23.38 -26.56
N GLN A 166 7.37 -24.63 -27.00
CA GLN A 166 6.12 -25.35 -27.25
C GLN A 166 5.40 -25.47 -25.91
N LEU A 167 4.34 -24.68 -25.72
CA LEU A 167 3.45 -24.87 -24.58
C LEU A 167 2.84 -26.27 -24.70
N ASP A 168 3.09 -27.15 -23.73
CA ASP A 168 2.63 -28.53 -23.74
C ASP A 168 1.13 -28.66 -23.98
N THR A 169 0.81 -29.75 -24.68
CA THR A 169 -0.54 -30.20 -25.08
C THR A 169 -1.51 -30.35 -23.91
N GLU A 170 -1.02 -30.45 -22.67
CA GLU A 170 -1.86 -30.68 -21.49
C GLU A 170 -2.60 -29.43 -20.98
N VAL A 171 -1.99 -28.25 -21.07
CA VAL A 171 -2.67 -26.97 -20.75
C VAL A 171 -3.77 -26.70 -21.77
N GLU A 172 -3.52 -27.02 -23.04
CA GLU A 172 -4.52 -26.98 -24.10
C GLU A 172 -5.61 -28.05 -23.91
N ARG A 173 -5.24 -29.26 -23.48
CA ARG A 173 -6.18 -30.36 -23.16
C ARG A 173 -7.15 -30.00 -22.04
N LEU A 174 -6.70 -29.26 -21.04
CA LEU A 174 -7.57 -28.74 -19.97
C LEU A 174 -8.36 -27.49 -20.39
N GLY A 175 -8.18 -27.00 -21.63
CA GLY A 175 -8.80 -25.79 -22.13
C GLY A 175 -8.38 -24.55 -21.33
N LEU A 176 -7.18 -24.57 -20.73
CA LEU A 176 -6.63 -23.49 -19.90
C LEU A 176 -5.56 -22.71 -20.67
N SER A 177 -5.75 -22.54 -21.98
CA SER A 177 -4.86 -21.69 -22.77
C SER A 177 -4.81 -20.27 -22.18
N PRO A 178 -3.69 -19.55 -22.31
CA PRO A 178 -3.57 -18.22 -21.73
C PRO A 178 -4.68 -17.23 -22.13
N ARG A 179 -5.11 -17.31 -23.40
CA ARG A 179 -6.23 -16.54 -23.93
C ARG A 179 -7.60 -16.98 -23.39
N SER A 180 -7.74 -18.24 -22.99
CA SER A 180 -8.95 -18.73 -22.34
C SER A 180 -9.08 -18.22 -20.92
N VAL A 181 -7.98 -18.03 -20.19
CA VAL A 181 -7.94 -17.63 -18.76
C VAL A 181 -7.87 -16.11 -18.60
N LEU A 182 -7.26 -15.39 -19.54
CA LEU A 182 -7.11 -13.94 -19.49
C LEU A 182 -7.82 -13.28 -20.68
N SER A 183 -8.65 -12.26 -20.41
CA SER A 183 -9.30 -11.47 -21.45
C SER A 183 -8.35 -10.48 -22.13
N ASP A 184 -7.26 -10.13 -21.44
CA ASP A 184 -6.15 -9.36 -21.98
C ASP A 184 -4.83 -9.83 -21.34
N ARG A 185 -3.84 -8.95 -21.19
CA ARG A 185 -2.54 -9.34 -20.59
C ARG A 185 -2.57 -9.54 -19.08
N MET A 186 -3.64 -9.18 -18.40
CA MET A 186 -3.68 -9.09 -16.93
C MET A 186 -5.05 -9.37 -16.31
N HIS A 187 -6.13 -9.09 -17.02
CA HIS A 187 -7.48 -9.27 -16.50
C HIS A 187 -7.97 -10.70 -16.77
N PRO A 188 -8.56 -11.37 -15.76
CA PRO A 188 -9.09 -12.70 -15.94
C PRO A 188 -10.35 -12.67 -16.82
N SER A 189 -10.41 -13.60 -17.77
CA SER A 189 -11.62 -13.92 -18.52
C SER A 189 -12.69 -14.52 -17.58
N SER A 190 -13.85 -14.88 -18.13
CA SER A 190 -14.86 -15.65 -17.40
C SER A 190 -14.31 -16.96 -16.81
N GLN A 191 -13.46 -17.68 -17.55
CA GLN A 191 -12.84 -18.92 -17.08
C GLN A 191 -11.73 -18.64 -16.05
N GLY A 192 -10.91 -17.60 -16.24
CA GLY A 192 -9.91 -17.22 -15.24
C GLY A 192 -10.53 -16.77 -13.92
N LYS A 193 -11.70 -16.13 -13.97
CA LYS A 193 -12.44 -15.77 -12.75
C LYS A 193 -12.90 -17.02 -11.99
N LYS A 194 -13.36 -18.06 -12.68
CA LYS A 194 -13.71 -19.36 -12.08
C LYS A 194 -12.48 -20.02 -11.46
N LEU A 195 -11.38 -20.12 -12.21
CA LEU A 195 -10.11 -20.67 -11.72
C LEU A 195 -9.64 -19.96 -10.44
N LEU A 196 -9.67 -18.63 -10.40
CA LEU A 196 -9.30 -17.86 -9.20
C LEU A 196 -10.19 -18.20 -7.99
N ALA A 197 -11.50 -18.31 -8.21
CA ALA A 197 -12.44 -18.68 -7.16
C ALA A 197 -12.24 -20.13 -6.67
N ASP A 198 -11.97 -21.07 -7.58
CA ASP A 198 -11.70 -22.47 -7.27
C ASP A 198 -10.40 -22.63 -6.48
N LEU A 199 -9.34 -21.89 -6.84
CA LEU A 199 -8.07 -21.88 -6.11
C LEU A 199 -8.25 -21.38 -4.67
N LEU A 200 -9.00 -20.28 -4.49
CA LEU A 200 -9.35 -19.78 -3.16
C LEU A 200 -10.15 -20.81 -2.36
N SER A 201 -11.17 -21.39 -2.99
CA SER A 201 -12.04 -22.40 -2.38
C SER A 201 -11.25 -23.63 -1.92
N HIS A 202 -10.39 -24.15 -2.80
CA HIS A 202 -9.52 -25.28 -2.50
C HIS A 202 -8.53 -24.97 -1.38
N ALA A 203 -7.93 -23.78 -1.39
CA ALA A 203 -7.00 -23.37 -0.34
C ALA A 203 -7.71 -23.28 1.03
N VAL A 204 -8.92 -22.72 1.10
CA VAL A 204 -9.74 -22.70 2.32
C VAL A 204 -10.07 -24.12 2.77
N LEU A 205 -10.54 -25.00 1.88
CA LEU A 205 -10.85 -26.39 2.23
C LEU A 205 -9.64 -27.14 2.78
N ARG A 206 -8.47 -26.95 2.15
CA ARG A 206 -7.22 -27.57 2.61
C ARG A 206 -6.82 -27.06 3.98
N THR A 207 -6.89 -25.74 4.21
CA THR A 207 -6.64 -25.16 5.53
C THR A 207 -7.62 -25.70 6.57
N CYS A 208 -8.91 -25.83 6.24
CA CYS A 208 -9.90 -26.43 7.15
C CYS A 208 -9.64 -27.91 7.44
N ALA A 209 -9.20 -28.69 6.45
CA ALA A 209 -8.88 -30.11 6.63
C ALA A 209 -7.61 -30.31 7.45
N GLN A 210 -6.64 -29.40 7.31
CA GLN A 210 -5.41 -29.38 8.10
C GLN A 210 -5.60 -28.79 9.49
N TRP A 211 -6.66 -28.00 9.69
CA TRP A 211 -7.01 -27.44 11.00
C TRP A 211 -7.41 -28.61 11.91
N PRO A 212 -6.57 -29.02 12.86
CA PRO A 212 -6.87 -30.18 13.70
C PRO A 212 -8.21 -29.95 14.40
N SER A 213 -8.98 -31.02 14.55
CA SER A 213 -10.18 -30.96 15.39
C SER A 213 -9.76 -30.40 16.74
N ARG A 214 -10.38 -29.30 17.18
CA ARG A 214 -9.92 -28.46 18.31
C ARG A 214 -9.72 -29.20 19.66
N ARG A 215 -10.00 -30.50 19.74
CA ARG A 215 -9.68 -31.33 20.91
C ARG A 215 -8.17 -31.49 21.14
N ASP A 216 -7.34 -31.45 20.10
CA ASP A 216 -5.88 -31.65 20.26
C ASP A 216 -5.09 -30.33 20.43
N HIS A 217 -5.61 -29.20 19.94
CA HIS A 217 -4.94 -27.90 20.12
C HIS A 217 -5.05 -27.31 21.53
N ALA A 218 -6.02 -27.72 22.33
CA ALA A 218 -6.01 -27.41 23.76
C ALA A 218 -4.86 -28.12 24.51
N ARG A 219 -4.28 -29.19 23.93
CA ARG A 219 -3.14 -29.93 24.48
C ARG A 219 -1.80 -29.59 23.81
N LEU A 220 -1.81 -29.24 22.52
CA LEU A 220 -0.62 -28.71 21.84
C LEU A 220 -0.41 -27.27 22.26
N GLN A 221 0.36 -27.14 23.33
CA GLN A 221 0.79 -25.91 23.96
C GLN A 221 1.29 -24.84 22.96
N LEU A 222 0.43 -23.88 22.63
CA LEU A 222 0.88 -22.52 22.27
C LEU A 222 1.85 -21.89 23.29
N PRO A 223 1.92 -22.33 24.57
CA PRO A 223 2.96 -21.90 25.49
C PRO A 223 4.39 -22.04 25.00
N SER A 224 4.81 -22.97 24.13
CA SER A 224 6.26 -23.10 23.82
C SER A 224 6.79 -22.01 22.88
N LEU A 225 5.97 -21.50 21.96
CA LEU A 225 6.32 -20.33 21.13
C LEU A 225 6.15 -18.99 21.91
N LEU A 226 5.31 -18.97 22.94
CA LEU A 226 5.11 -17.82 23.82
C LEU A 226 6.07 -17.79 25.03
N ALA A 227 6.54 -18.95 25.54
CA ALA A 227 7.43 -19.08 26.70
C ALA A 227 8.89 -18.75 26.36
N ALA A 228 9.30 -18.92 25.09
CA ALA A 228 10.56 -18.33 24.61
C ALA A 228 10.56 -16.79 24.67
N HIS A 229 9.38 -16.16 24.84
CA HIS A 229 9.20 -14.71 25.01
C HIS A 229 8.77 -14.31 26.43
N SER A 230 8.55 -15.25 27.37
CA SER A 230 7.95 -14.96 28.69
C SER A 230 8.93 -14.73 29.84
N ARG A 231 10.20 -14.37 29.57
CA ARG A 231 11.10 -13.84 30.64
C ARG A 231 10.95 -12.34 30.89
N PHE A 232 9.88 -11.72 30.40
CA PHE A 232 9.47 -10.37 30.76
C PHE A 232 8.00 -10.40 31.22
N GLU A 233 7.77 -10.86 32.45
CA GLU A 233 6.45 -10.87 33.07
C GLU A 233 6.13 -9.50 33.66
N THR A 234 5.11 -8.85 33.10
CA THR A 234 3.93 -8.23 33.76
C THR A 234 3.39 -7.10 32.88
N THR A 235 2.50 -7.42 31.93
CA THR A 235 1.41 -6.55 31.43
C THR A 235 0.62 -7.29 30.36
N HIS A 236 -0.71 -7.25 30.45
CA HIS A 236 -1.69 -7.88 29.55
C HIS A 236 -1.24 -8.05 28.09
N ALA A 237 -0.96 -9.29 27.70
CA ALA A 237 -0.52 -9.66 26.37
C ALA A 237 -1.67 -9.51 25.35
N CYS A 238 -1.73 -8.34 24.71
CA CYS A 238 -2.17 -8.28 23.32
C CYS A 238 -1.32 -9.27 22.52
N LEU A 239 -1.92 -10.02 21.59
CA LEU A 239 -1.21 -10.86 20.61
C LEU A 239 0.04 -10.10 20.18
N GLY A 240 1.22 -10.58 20.60
CA GLY A 240 2.47 -9.89 20.35
C GLY A 240 2.69 -9.87 18.86
N PHE A 241 2.31 -8.79 18.19
CA PHE A 241 2.58 -8.63 16.77
C PHE A 241 4.09 -8.78 16.59
N THR A 242 4.48 -9.68 15.71
CA THR A 242 5.88 -9.85 15.34
C THR A 242 6.43 -8.48 14.92
N SER A 243 7.70 -8.24 15.24
CA SER A 243 8.37 -7.02 14.77
C SER A 243 8.30 -6.97 13.23
N PRO A 244 8.18 -5.79 12.63
CA PRO A 244 8.19 -5.67 11.18
C PRO A 244 9.40 -6.38 10.57
N VAL A 245 9.19 -7.13 9.48
CA VAL A 245 10.24 -7.74 8.67
C VAL A 245 11.15 -6.63 8.16
N ASN A 246 10.56 -5.58 7.60
CA ASN A 246 11.32 -4.43 7.17
C ASN A 246 11.47 -3.43 8.31
N ARG A 247 12.60 -3.51 9.04
CA ARG A 247 12.94 -2.56 10.11
C ARG A 247 13.14 -1.12 9.63
N SER A 248 13.36 -0.86 8.34
CA SER A 248 13.36 0.51 7.80
C SER A 248 11.94 1.06 7.63
N SER A 249 10.94 0.18 7.59
CA SER A 249 9.51 0.52 7.67
C SER A 249 8.95 0.45 9.09
N LEU A 250 9.80 0.26 10.12
CA LEU A 250 9.36 0.45 11.50
C LEU A 250 8.84 1.88 11.59
N ILE A 251 7.54 2.03 11.74
CA ILE A 251 6.96 3.24 12.30
C ILE A 251 6.79 2.91 13.79
N ARG A 252 7.61 3.55 14.64
CA ARG A 252 7.71 3.19 16.06
C ARG A 252 6.48 3.71 16.79
N THR A 253 5.63 2.80 17.26
CA THR A 253 4.53 3.14 18.16
C THR A 253 5.09 3.34 19.57
N GLY A 254 5.10 4.58 20.05
CA GLY A 254 5.39 4.88 21.45
C GLY A 254 4.27 4.37 22.36
N ARG A 255 4.61 3.71 23.47
CA ARG A 255 3.68 3.25 24.50
C ARG A 255 3.30 4.47 25.36
N LEU A 256 2.09 5.00 25.19
CA LEU A 256 1.46 5.87 26.20
C LEU A 256 0.57 4.98 27.07
N ALA A 257 0.91 4.86 28.35
CA ALA A 257 0.04 4.26 29.35
C ALA A 257 -1.07 5.28 29.68
N GLY A 258 -2.32 4.94 29.36
CA GLY A 258 -3.50 5.69 29.79
C GLY A 258 -4.45 6.06 28.66
N ARG A 259 -5.66 5.47 28.70
CA ARG A 259 -6.85 5.68 27.84
C ARG A 259 -6.81 5.07 26.44
N THR A 260 -7.30 3.83 26.40
CA THR A 260 -7.84 3.07 25.28
C THR A 260 -8.85 3.87 24.44
N GLN A 261 -8.41 4.37 23.28
CA GLN A 261 -8.97 4.16 21.94
C GLN A 261 -8.36 5.20 20.97
N GLU A 262 -7.04 5.41 21.01
CA GLU A 262 -6.32 6.09 19.94
C GLU A 262 -5.59 5.05 19.10
N ILE A 263 -5.87 5.10 17.81
CA ILE A 263 -5.48 4.13 16.79
C ILE A 263 -3.96 3.98 16.81
N ILE A 264 -3.53 2.72 16.91
CA ILE A 264 -2.15 2.25 16.70
C ILE A 264 -1.85 2.39 15.20
N ASP A 265 -1.75 3.63 14.72
CA ASP A 265 -1.22 4.00 13.41
C ASP A 265 -0.25 5.14 13.68
N ALA A 266 1.04 4.82 13.72
CA ALA A 266 2.05 5.84 13.87
C ALA A 266 2.03 6.75 12.63
N GLY A 267 1.95 8.05 12.88
CA GLY A 267 2.63 9.08 12.09
C GLY A 267 1.98 9.61 10.81
N ASN A 268 1.20 8.83 10.06
CA ASN A 268 0.70 9.35 8.77
C ASN A 268 -0.51 10.26 8.99
N THR A 269 -0.31 11.59 8.99
CA THR A 269 -1.41 12.51 8.69
C THR A 269 -1.73 12.33 7.21
N ILE A 270 -2.79 11.57 6.94
CA ILE A 270 -3.28 11.35 5.60
C ILE A 270 -4.18 12.53 5.24
N VAL A 271 -3.74 13.38 4.31
CA VAL A 271 -4.65 14.25 3.53
C VAL A 271 -5.10 13.52 2.24
N GLY A 272 -4.65 12.27 2.06
CA GLY A 272 -4.82 11.47 0.85
C GLY A 272 -5.91 10.42 0.97
N GLY A 273 -7.09 10.74 0.44
CA GLY A 273 -8.22 9.83 0.22
C GLY A 273 -9.40 10.61 -0.35
N LEU A 274 -9.57 11.81 0.20
CA LEU A 274 -10.33 12.93 -0.32
C LEU A 274 -9.52 14.11 0.19
N LEU A 275 -8.78 14.86 -0.65
CA LEU A 275 -8.24 16.15 -0.20
C LEU A 275 -9.43 16.93 0.34
N PRO A 276 -9.61 17.09 1.67
CA PRO A 276 -10.78 17.81 2.15
C PRO A 276 -10.59 19.24 1.66
N PRO A 277 -11.61 19.88 1.05
CA PRO A 277 -11.49 21.25 0.56
C PRO A 277 -10.95 22.21 1.63
N ALA A 278 -11.18 21.91 2.90
CA ALA A 278 -10.77 22.71 4.04
C ALA A 278 -9.26 23.02 4.11
N ASN A 279 -8.39 22.13 3.61
CA ASN A 279 -6.93 22.31 3.69
C ASN A 279 -6.28 22.63 2.34
N VAL A 280 -7.09 22.89 1.31
CA VAL A 280 -6.60 23.18 -0.03
C VAL A 280 -7.12 24.53 -0.50
N SER A 281 -6.20 25.45 -0.78
CA SER A 281 -6.49 26.66 -1.55
C SER A 281 -6.10 26.41 -2.99
N ALA A 282 -7.06 26.49 -3.91
CA ALA A 282 -6.89 26.15 -5.31
C ALA A 282 -7.30 27.32 -6.21
N THR A 283 -6.49 27.61 -7.23
CA THR A 283 -6.78 28.55 -8.31
C THR A 283 -6.64 27.81 -9.64
N GLY A 284 -7.72 27.66 -10.40
CA GLY A 284 -7.73 26.93 -11.68
C GLY A 284 -7.73 25.40 -11.58
N PHE A 285 -7.75 24.84 -10.36
CA PHE A 285 -8.00 23.42 -10.13
C PHE A 285 -9.46 23.20 -9.70
N ASP A 286 -10.13 22.28 -10.38
CA ASP A 286 -11.48 21.83 -10.05
C ASP A 286 -11.43 20.48 -9.34
N TYR A 287 -12.20 20.33 -8.27
CA TYR A 287 -12.38 19.02 -7.66
C TYR A 287 -13.37 18.20 -8.48
N ILE A 288 -12.89 17.09 -9.04
CA ILE A 288 -13.73 16.22 -9.88
C ILE A 288 -13.82 14.80 -9.32
N LEU A 289 -15.02 14.25 -9.40
CA LEU A 289 -15.29 12.83 -9.20
C LEU A 289 -15.37 12.16 -10.58
N SER A 290 -14.21 11.99 -11.24
CA SER A 290 -14.15 11.42 -12.59
C SER A 290 -14.06 9.89 -12.57
N GLY A 291 -14.71 9.21 -13.51
CA GLY A 291 -14.55 7.77 -13.76
C GLY A 291 -15.89 7.05 -13.65
N GLY A 292 -16.31 6.37 -14.72
CA GLY A 292 -17.68 5.84 -14.92
C GLY A 292 -18.31 5.17 -13.69
N HIS A 293 -18.18 3.86 -13.57
CA HIS A 293 -18.73 3.14 -12.40
C HIS A 293 -17.83 3.21 -11.15
N LYS A 294 -16.67 3.85 -11.24
CA LYS A 294 -15.70 3.99 -10.15
C LYS A 294 -15.22 5.43 -10.10
N LEU A 295 -15.82 6.21 -9.20
CA LEU A 295 -15.41 7.58 -8.94
C LEU A 295 -13.94 7.59 -8.48
N LYS A 296 -13.12 8.35 -9.20
CA LYS A 296 -11.72 8.61 -8.84
C LYS A 296 -11.62 10.08 -8.47
N PRO A 297 -11.74 10.43 -7.17
CA PRO A 297 -11.60 11.81 -6.73
C PRO A 297 -10.22 12.37 -7.08
N GLY A 298 -10.14 13.69 -7.26
CA GLY A 298 -8.89 14.41 -7.43
C GLY A 298 -9.12 15.85 -7.89
N LEU A 299 -8.10 16.68 -7.73
CA LEU A 299 -8.08 18.04 -8.25
C LEU A 299 -7.53 18.01 -9.67
N VAL A 300 -8.23 18.64 -10.61
CA VAL A 300 -7.83 18.72 -12.01
C VAL A 300 -7.73 20.16 -12.47
N ALA A 301 -6.62 20.51 -13.06
CA ALA A 301 -6.43 21.76 -13.79
C ALA A 301 -6.20 21.44 -15.27
N SER A 302 -6.61 22.35 -16.15
CA SER A 302 -6.39 22.25 -17.60
C SER A 302 -5.67 23.48 -18.18
N ARG A 303 -5.28 24.43 -17.34
CA ARG A 303 -4.63 25.69 -17.73
C ARG A 303 -3.28 25.84 -17.05
N ALA A 304 -2.29 26.29 -17.81
CA ALA A 304 -1.00 26.72 -17.27
C ALA A 304 -1.20 27.84 -16.22
N GLY A 305 -0.37 27.86 -15.19
CA GLY A 305 -0.46 28.80 -14.07
C GLY A 305 -1.46 28.41 -12.98
N SER A 306 -2.34 27.42 -13.22
CA SER A 306 -3.22 26.88 -12.17
C SER A 306 -2.39 26.35 -11.02
N ALA A 307 -2.81 26.61 -9.78
CA ALA A 307 -2.07 26.24 -8.58
C ALA A 307 -3.00 25.63 -7.51
N ALA A 308 -2.50 24.61 -6.82
CA ALA A 308 -3.12 24.03 -5.63
C ALA A 308 -2.13 24.10 -4.47
N ASN A 309 -2.52 24.79 -3.40
CA ASN A 309 -1.73 24.95 -2.18
C ASN A 309 -2.36 24.11 -1.07
N VAL A 310 -1.63 23.10 -0.59
CA VAL A 310 -2.08 22.16 0.45
C VAL A 310 -1.37 22.51 1.75
N SER A 311 -2.16 22.89 2.77
CA SER A 311 -1.63 23.12 4.11
C SER A 311 -1.42 21.78 4.81
N ILE A 312 -0.19 21.53 5.27
CA ILE A 312 0.19 20.30 5.94
C ILE A 312 0.80 20.59 7.31
N ASP A 313 0.37 19.81 8.30
CA ASP A 313 1.04 19.77 9.59
C ASP A 313 2.20 18.78 9.51
N ALA A 314 3.39 19.32 9.26
CA ALA A 314 4.62 18.54 9.15
C ALA A 314 5.26 18.27 10.52
N ARG A 315 4.74 18.82 11.63
CA ARG A 315 5.38 18.70 12.94
C ARG A 315 5.55 17.22 13.33
N PRO A 316 6.73 16.81 13.83
CA PRO A 316 6.94 15.45 14.27
C PRO A 316 5.92 15.06 15.34
N ARG A 317 5.12 14.02 15.09
CA ARG A 317 4.07 13.60 16.03
C ARG A 317 4.65 12.97 17.29
N HIS A 318 5.83 12.37 17.19
CA HIS A 318 6.55 11.78 18.30
C HIS A 318 7.79 12.60 18.65
N ARG A 319 7.62 13.66 19.45
CA ARG A 319 8.71 14.15 20.30
C ARG A 319 8.90 13.18 21.45
N SER A 320 9.63 12.08 21.25
CA SER A 320 10.18 11.39 22.41
C SER A 320 11.15 12.35 23.09
N GLN A 321 11.04 12.50 24.42
CA GLN A 321 11.97 13.32 25.22
C GLN A 321 13.44 12.95 24.98
N ASN A 322 13.70 11.74 24.51
CA ASN A 322 14.99 11.36 23.94
C ASN A 322 15.08 11.86 22.49
N GLU A 323 15.69 13.03 22.29
CA GLU A 323 15.86 13.75 21.01
C GLU A 323 16.60 12.96 19.89
N SER A 324 17.04 11.73 20.16
CA SER A 324 18.03 11.04 19.33
C SER A 324 17.47 10.27 18.13
N ILE A 325 16.14 10.12 17.99
CA ILE A 325 15.54 9.36 16.87
C ILE A 325 14.30 10.09 16.32
N LEU A 326 14.48 11.30 15.81
CA LEU A 326 13.45 11.90 14.96
C LEU A 326 13.53 11.27 13.57
N GLY A 327 12.41 10.72 13.09
CA GLY A 327 12.27 10.33 11.70
C GLY A 327 12.37 11.56 10.79
N GLN A 328 12.91 11.39 9.59
CA GLN A 328 12.90 12.44 8.58
C GLN A 328 11.47 12.54 8.03
N PRO A 329 10.76 13.67 8.20
CA PRO A 329 9.44 13.81 7.63
C PRO A 329 9.55 13.87 6.10
N PHE A 330 8.56 13.30 5.43
CA PHE A 330 8.42 13.31 3.97
C PHE A 330 6.97 13.55 3.56
N VAL A 331 6.80 13.98 2.31
CA VAL A 331 5.51 14.08 1.65
C VAL A 331 5.52 13.26 0.36
N ASP A 332 4.49 12.45 0.18
CA ASP A 332 4.21 11.71 -1.04
C ASP A 332 3.07 12.43 -1.79
N ILE A 333 3.39 12.94 -2.98
CA ILE A 333 2.41 13.50 -3.93
C ILE A 333 1.96 12.39 -4.88
N HIS A 334 0.65 12.22 -5.01
CA HIS A 334 0.03 11.29 -5.95
C HIS A 334 -0.61 12.08 -7.08
N TYR A 335 -0.28 11.73 -8.32
CA TYR A 335 -0.82 12.38 -9.50
C TYR A 335 -1.02 11.39 -10.64
N LEU A 336 -1.94 11.71 -11.55
CA LEU A 336 -2.18 10.87 -12.72
C LEU A 336 -1.12 11.14 -13.78
N ARG A 337 -0.58 10.08 -14.35
CA ARG A 337 0.21 10.08 -15.58
C ARG A 337 -0.59 9.44 -16.71
N SER A 338 -0.73 10.10 -17.85
CA SER A 338 -1.52 9.61 -18.99
C SER A 338 -0.94 10.09 -20.32
N TYR A 339 -1.33 9.45 -21.42
CA TYR A 339 -0.77 9.70 -22.76
C TYR A 339 -1.50 10.77 -23.56
N GLU A 340 -2.67 11.20 -23.10
CA GLU A 340 -3.46 12.23 -23.76
C GLU A 340 -3.59 13.43 -22.83
N HIS A 341 -3.45 14.62 -23.40
CA HIS A 341 -3.82 15.90 -22.78
C HIS A 341 -3.00 16.34 -21.56
N MET A 342 -2.12 15.49 -21.03
CA MET A 342 -1.48 15.74 -19.73
C MET A 342 -0.38 16.81 -19.81
N GLY A 343 -0.30 17.65 -18.78
CA GLY A 343 0.74 18.69 -18.62
C GLY A 343 1.87 18.30 -17.67
N VAL A 344 2.67 19.30 -17.33
CA VAL A 344 3.71 19.25 -16.30
C VAL A 344 3.31 20.15 -15.14
N ALA A 345 3.58 19.75 -13.90
CA ALA A 345 3.44 20.61 -12.74
C ALA A 345 4.76 20.76 -11.99
N GLU A 346 4.96 21.90 -11.34
CA GLU A 346 6.01 22.13 -10.36
C GLU A 346 5.47 21.91 -8.96
N LEU A 347 6.28 21.29 -8.13
CA LEU A 347 6.04 21.02 -6.72
C LEU A 347 7.08 21.78 -5.89
N ALA A 348 6.62 22.59 -4.93
CA ALA A 348 7.47 23.39 -4.05
C ALA A 348 6.86 23.48 -2.64
N CYS A 349 7.70 23.75 -1.63
CA CYS A 349 7.26 23.99 -0.25
C CYS A 349 7.52 25.43 0.17
N TYR A 350 6.61 25.98 0.96
CA TYR A 350 6.66 27.31 1.55
C TYR A 350 6.25 27.25 3.03
N GLY A 351 6.58 28.29 3.81
CA GLY A 351 6.15 28.40 5.21
C GLY A 351 6.98 27.56 6.18
N GLY A 352 6.35 26.87 7.14
CA GLY A 352 7.01 26.14 8.23
C GLY A 352 7.84 24.91 7.84
N CYS A 353 8.20 24.79 6.57
CA CYS A 353 9.03 23.72 6.02
C CYS A 353 9.75 24.20 4.75
N ALA A 354 10.81 23.50 4.39
CA ALA A 354 11.49 23.63 3.11
C ALA A 354 11.58 22.26 2.42
N CYS A 355 11.50 22.22 1.10
CA CYS A 355 11.79 21.04 0.31
C CYS A 355 12.46 21.46 -1.01
N GLY A 356 13.08 20.52 -1.71
CA GLY A 356 13.55 20.76 -3.07
C GLY A 356 12.36 21.01 -4.01
N THR A 357 12.57 21.80 -5.07
CA THR A 357 11.58 21.89 -6.14
C THR A 357 11.62 20.62 -6.99
N ALA A 358 10.45 20.16 -7.44
CA ALA A 358 10.35 18.98 -8.29
C ALA A 358 9.38 19.20 -9.45
N ARG A 359 9.66 18.54 -10.57
CA ARG A 359 8.80 18.57 -11.76
C ARG A 359 8.04 17.25 -11.87
N LEU A 360 6.72 17.35 -11.87
CA LEU A 360 5.78 16.23 -11.96
C LEU A 360 5.32 16.09 -13.41
N GLN A 361 5.84 15.08 -14.09
CA GLN A 361 5.57 14.82 -15.51
C GLN A 361 4.28 14.01 -15.67
N GLY A 362 3.15 14.69 -15.90
CA GLY A 362 1.85 14.06 -16.14
C GLY A 362 1.76 13.35 -17.50
N HIS A 363 2.50 13.80 -18.51
CA HIS A 363 2.46 13.19 -19.84
C HIS A 363 3.47 12.05 -20.02
N TRP A 364 3.06 10.97 -20.69
CA TRP A 364 3.95 9.90 -21.12
C TRP A 364 3.46 9.17 -22.36
N THR A 365 4.35 8.45 -23.02
CA THR A 365 4.04 7.83 -24.32
C THR A 365 3.29 6.50 -24.22
N ARG A 366 3.10 5.96 -23.01
CA ARG A 366 2.40 4.67 -22.84
C ARG A 366 0.89 4.88 -22.84
N ARG A 367 0.18 4.14 -23.69
CA ARG A 367 -1.30 4.15 -23.82
C ARG A 367 -2.04 3.54 -22.63
N THR A 368 -1.68 3.95 -21.43
CA THR A 368 -2.30 3.60 -20.16
C THR A 368 -2.30 4.84 -19.27
N SER A 369 -3.19 4.89 -18.29
CA SER A 369 -3.11 5.90 -17.23
C SER A 369 -2.61 5.22 -15.96
N GLU A 370 -1.62 5.83 -15.31
CA GLU A 370 -1.02 5.33 -14.07
C GLU A 370 -1.13 6.38 -12.97
N ASP A 371 -1.45 5.95 -11.75
CA ASP A 371 -1.33 6.79 -10.56
C ASP A 371 0.13 6.72 -10.08
N VAL A 372 0.81 7.86 -10.10
CA VAL A 372 2.25 7.97 -9.84
C VAL A 372 2.47 8.66 -8.50
N ARG A 373 3.37 8.10 -7.70
CA ARG A 373 3.83 8.65 -6.43
C ARG A 373 5.17 9.36 -6.61
N HIS A 374 5.27 10.59 -6.14
CA HIS A 374 6.52 11.35 -6.04
C HIS A 374 6.79 11.73 -4.58
N ARG A 375 7.94 11.32 -4.06
CA ARG A 375 8.33 11.53 -2.66
C ARG A 375 9.29 12.72 -2.53
N LEU A 376 9.02 13.60 -1.57
CA LEU A 376 9.90 14.69 -1.17
C LEU A 376 10.22 14.60 0.32
N ALA A 377 11.51 14.72 0.67
CA ALA A 377 11.90 14.94 2.06
C ALA A 377 11.58 16.39 2.48
N LEU A 378 11.01 16.56 3.67
CA LEU A 378 10.67 17.85 4.25
C LEU A 378 11.74 18.27 5.26
N ASN A 379 12.34 19.43 5.07
CA ASN A 379 13.23 20.05 6.05
C ASN A 379 12.41 21.00 6.92
N ILE A 380 12.18 20.62 8.17
CA ILE A 380 11.45 21.45 9.12
C ILE A 380 12.49 22.25 9.90
N PRO A 381 12.46 23.60 9.86
CA PRO A 381 13.32 24.42 10.69
C PRO A 381 13.14 24.00 12.15
N GLN A 382 14.23 23.59 12.80
CA GLN A 382 14.19 23.40 14.23
C GLN A 382 14.01 24.78 14.83
N THR A 383 12.87 25.03 15.49
CA THR A 383 12.72 26.22 16.33
C THR A 383 13.94 26.27 17.24
N PRO A 384 14.73 27.35 17.23
CA PRO A 384 15.92 27.44 18.05
C PRO A 384 15.48 27.13 19.48
N SER A 385 16.02 26.05 20.03
CA SER A 385 15.78 25.71 21.43
C SER A 385 16.19 26.95 22.20
N LYS A 386 15.24 27.59 22.91
CA LYS A 386 15.52 28.72 23.81
C LYS A 386 16.32 28.17 25.00
N THR A 387 17.55 27.74 24.76
CA THR A 387 18.62 27.74 25.75
C THR A 387 19.07 29.19 25.91
N THR A 388 18.16 30.04 26.38
CA THR A 388 18.59 31.22 27.11
C THR A 388 18.99 30.68 28.48
N PRO A 389 20.27 30.69 28.87
CA PRO A 389 20.66 30.30 30.21
C PRO A 389 19.82 31.14 31.18
N ALA A 390 19.17 30.46 32.13
CA ALA A 390 18.36 31.09 33.16
C ALA A 390 19.27 32.01 34.00
N VAL A 391 19.44 33.26 33.57
CA VAL A 391 20.03 34.31 34.39
C VAL A 391 18.96 34.69 35.40
N GLY A 392 19.19 34.27 36.64
CA GLY A 392 18.28 34.40 37.76
C GLY A 392 17.81 35.85 37.94
N GLY A 393 16.56 36.09 37.56
CA GLY A 393 15.85 37.32 37.84
C GLY A 393 14.43 36.96 38.21
N ASN A 394 14.08 37.15 39.48
CA ASN A 394 12.72 37.02 40.01
C ASN A 394 11.77 37.90 39.20
N ARG A 395 11.01 37.31 38.28
CA ARG A 395 9.93 38.02 37.57
C ARG A 395 8.63 37.25 37.69
N LEU A 396 7.90 37.63 38.73
CA LEU A 396 6.46 37.47 38.88
C LEU A 396 5.79 38.35 37.83
N ASP A 397 5.51 37.83 36.63
CA ASP A 397 4.52 38.43 35.73
C ASP A 397 3.90 37.35 34.86
N GLY A 398 2.62 37.05 35.14
CA GLY A 398 1.80 36.00 34.54
C GLY A 398 1.41 36.23 33.09
N SER A 399 2.37 36.56 32.22
CA SER A 399 2.12 36.53 30.78
C SER A 399 1.97 35.07 30.33
N THR A 400 0.73 34.69 30.01
CA THR A 400 0.43 33.46 29.28
C THR A 400 1.14 33.56 27.93
N GLY A 401 2.37 33.06 27.86
CA GLY A 401 3.19 33.11 26.66
C GLY A 401 2.45 32.46 25.51
N ALA A 402 1.92 33.28 24.61
CA ALA A 402 1.37 32.85 23.34
C ALA A 402 2.49 32.09 22.63
N ALA A 403 2.39 30.77 22.61
CA ALA A 403 3.33 29.92 21.92
C ALA A 403 3.41 30.43 20.47
N GLU A 404 4.59 30.92 20.09
CA GLU A 404 4.85 31.46 18.76
C GLU A 404 4.42 30.42 17.73
N LEU A 405 3.33 30.73 17.02
CA LEU A 405 2.65 29.78 16.16
C LEU A 405 3.54 29.55 14.95
N VAL A 406 4.31 28.45 14.94
CA VAL A 406 5.08 28.05 13.76
C VAL A 406 4.09 27.96 12.58
N PRO A 407 4.32 28.71 11.47
CA PRO A 407 3.40 28.71 10.36
C PRO A 407 3.25 27.30 9.80
N PRO A 408 2.08 26.91 9.28
CA PRO A 408 1.91 25.60 8.67
C PRO A 408 2.86 25.44 7.47
N CYS A 409 3.22 24.20 7.17
CA CYS A 409 3.96 23.88 5.95
C CYS A 409 2.98 23.93 4.77
N LEU A 410 3.29 24.72 3.75
CA LEU A 410 2.42 24.90 2.58
C LEU A 410 3.07 24.25 1.36
N LEU A 411 2.40 23.25 0.81
CA LEU A 411 2.84 22.54 -0.39
C LEU A 411 2.13 23.09 -1.60
N SER A 412 2.86 23.64 -2.57
CA SER A 412 2.29 24.19 -3.79
C SER A 412 2.53 23.27 -4.98
N VAL A 413 1.46 22.98 -5.73
CA VAL A 413 1.47 22.28 -7.01
C VAL A 413 0.99 23.23 -8.08
N ARG A 414 1.88 23.67 -8.98
CA ARG A 414 1.57 24.65 -10.03
C ARG A 414 1.73 24.04 -11.42
N VAL A 415 0.69 24.10 -12.24
CA VAL A 415 0.74 23.64 -13.64
C VAL A 415 1.61 24.59 -14.45
N LEU A 416 2.61 24.04 -15.15
CA LEU A 416 3.57 24.80 -15.93
C LEU A 416 3.04 25.06 -17.36
N ASN A 417 3.57 26.11 -18.00
CA ASN A 417 3.25 26.46 -19.38
C ASN A 417 3.92 25.56 -20.43
N GLU A 418 4.69 24.58 -19.98
CA GLU A 418 5.36 23.62 -20.84
C GLU A 418 4.69 22.25 -20.72
N SER A 419 4.53 21.59 -21.86
CA SER A 419 3.98 20.26 -21.93
C SER A 419 4.45 19.56 -23.19
N SER A 420 4.77 18.27 -23.08
CA SER A 420 5.08 17.44 -24.24
C SER A 420 3.84 16.89 -24.95
N SER A 421 2.63 17.12 -24.42
CA SER A 421 1.38 16.76 -25.09
C SER A 421 0.75 17.91 -25.88
N GLY A 422 1.26 19.13 -25.72
CA GLY A 422 0.61 20.36 -26.22
C GLY A 422 -0.52 20.89 -25.34
N GLU A 423 -0.87 20.19 -24.25
CA GLU A 423 -1.95 20.56 -23.33
C GLU A 423 -1.51 20.53 -21.87
N HIS A 424 -2.31 21.13 -20.97
CA HIS A 424 -1.94 21.39 -19.58
C HIS A 424 -2.80 20.63 -18.56
N LYS A 425 -3.40 19.50 -18.93
CA LYS A 425 -4.21 18.73 -17.98
C LYS A 425 -3.34 18.12 -16.89
N PHE A 426 -3.56 18.48 -15.64
CA PHE A 426 -2.86 17.88 -14.50
C PHE A 426 -3.87 17.40 -13.47
N LYS A 427 -3.73 16.17 -13.00
CA LYS A 427 -4.61 15.61 -11.96
C LYS A 427 -3.82 15.23 -10.72
N LEU A 428 -4.03 15.97 -9.64
CA LEU A 428 -3.55 15.64 -8.30
C LEU A 428 -4.55 14.69 -7.63
N THR A 429 -4.13 13.47 -7.33
CA THR A 429 -4.99 12.41 -6.79
C THR A 429 -4.89 12.28 -5.27
N GLY A 430 -3.80 12.77 -4.67
CA GLY A 430 -3.65 12.78 -3.21
C GLY A 430 -2.33 13.34 -2.71
N VAL A 431 -2.28 13.62 -1.40
CA VAL A 431 -1.09 14.02 -0.66
C VAL A 431 -1.03 13.23 0.63
N THR A 432 0.08 12.55 0.89
CA THR A 432 0.29 11.82 2.14
C THR A 432 1.56 12.32 2.83
N ILE A 433 1.49 12.51 4.14
CA ILE A 433 2.65 12.90 4.95
C ILE A 433 3.04 11.68 5.77
N GLY A 434 4.34 11.45 5.92
CA GLY A 434 4.88 10.39 6.78
C GLY A 434 6.23 10.75 7.37
N GLU A 435 6.75 9.86 8.21
CA GLU A 435 8.08 9.98 8.82
C GLU A 435 8.88 8.72 8.52
N GLU A 436 10.08 8.88 7.98
CA GLU A 436 11.01 7.76 7.76
C GLU A 436 11.96 7.66 8.95
N LEU A 437 11.93 6.55 9.68
CA LEU A 437 12.87 6.36 10.78
C LEU A 437 14.28 6.22 10.21
N CYS A 438 15.10 7.24 10.46
CA CYS A 438 16.54 7.14 10.21
C CYS A 438 17.13 6.11 11.18
N ASN A 439 17.35 4.89 10.70
CA ASN A 439 18.26 3.97 11.38
C ASN A 439 19.67 4.61 11.39
N ASN A 440 20.49 4.28 12.41
CA ASN A 440 21.82 4.86 12.63
C ASN A 440 22.74 4.90 11.39
N MET A 441 22.49 4.06 10.38
CA MET A 441 23.14 4.10 9.07
C MET A 441 22.92 5.39 8.26
N CYS A 442 21.71 5.97 8.25
CA CYS A 442 21.43 7.21 7.50
C CYS A 442 22.21 8.41 8.05
N ARG A 443 22.45 8.42 9.37
CA ARG A 443 23.23 9.47 10.04
C ARG A 443 24.70 9.45 9.63
N MET A 444 25.24 8.27 9.31
CA MET A 444 26.61 8.13 8.79
C MET A 444 26.75 8.58 7.34
N GLN A 445 25.73 8.39 6.50
CA GLN A 445 25.74 8.88 5.11
C GLN A 445 25.61 10.42 5.03
N ARG A 446 24.77 11.04 5.87
CA ARG A 446 24.65 12.51 5.91
C ARG A 446 25.93 13.21 6.40
N LYS A 447 26.66 12.61 7.36
CA LYS A 447 27.94 13.16 7.84
C LYS A 447 29.07 13.09 6.80
N ARG A 448 28.90 12.36 5.68
CA ARG A 448 29.96 12.13 4.70
C ARG A 448 29.86 12.93 3.39
N GLY A 449 28.95 13.90 3.28
CA GLY A 449 29.12 15.01 2.34
C GLY A 449 28.06 15.15 1.24
N GLY A 450 27.35 16.28 1.28
CA GLY A 450 27.30 17.31 0.23
C GLY A 450 27.50 16.96 -1.25
N SER A 451 26.93 15.87 -1.75
CA SER A 451 26.81 15.68 -3.20
C SER A 451 25.44 15.08 -3.56
N ASP A 452 24.88 15.69 -4.59
CA ASP A 452 23.54 15.57 -5.13
C ASP A 452 23.12 14.10 -5.39
N VAL A 453 22.08 13.62 -4.70
CA VAL A 453 21.51 12.25 -4.86
C VAL A 453 20.49 12.23 -6.02
N SER A 454 20.69 13.03 -7.07
CA SER A 454 19.79 13.09 -8.23
C SER A 454 20.31 12.39 -9.49
N THR A 455 21.53 11.86 -9.50
CA THR A 455 22.06 11.10 -10.66
C THR A 455 22.41 9.65 -10.31
N TYR A 456 21.40 8.79 -10.27
CA TYR A 456 21.61 7.35 -10.52
C TYR A 456 21.81 7.16 -12.03
N ARG A 457 23.02 7.46 -12.51
CA ARG A 457 23.42 7.24 -13.90
C ARG A 457 23.50 5.73 -14.11
N ARG A 458 22.62 5.19 -14.95
CA ARG A 458 22.72 3.82 -15.48
C ARG A 458 23.98 3.73 -16.33
N ASN A 459 25.01 3.06 -15.81
CA ASN A 459 26.00 2.39 -16.64
C ASN A 459 25.66 0.90 -16.65
N ARG A 460 24.96 0.49 -17.72
CA ARG A 460 25.04 -0.82 -18.35
C ARG A 460 24.66 -0.66 -19.80
#